data_AF-A0A0L0FP21-F1
#
_entry.id   AF-A0A0L0FP21-F1
#
_cell.length_a   1.000
_cell.length_b   1.000
_cell.length_c   1.000
_cell.angle_alpha   90.00
_cell.angle_beta   90.00
_cell.angle_gamma   90.00
#
_symmetry.space_group_name_H-M   'P 1'
#
loop_
_entity.id
_entity.type
_entity.pdbx_description
1 polymer ?
#
loop_
_entity_poly.entity_id
_entity_poly.type
_entity_poly.pdbx_seq_one_letter_code
_entity_poly.pdbx_strand_id
1 'polypeptide(L)'
;MVDVDMFGTSENNIKTLVDAGHYVVCYIDLGTAEDWRPDYDQLVKYCPEDSAYSDERWLDITQWEFAPIMDDRLQEAKDKGYMGLEYDNIDCESYGANCVPGESISSLKPYEIAYLTYLADKAHDLGMSVGMKNAVDLITTIGDKFDWAINESCAAYNECGLYEPFKQANKAVFGVEYDDGSKDCSSEQKDGIVMKYEENEEWHNCSN
;
A
#
# COMPACT_ATOMS: atom_id res chain seq x y z
N MET A 1 -7.80 -13.56 -3.64
CA MET A 1 -7.59 -12.42 -2.74
C MET A 1 -8.69 -11.40 -3.03
N VAL A 2 -9.21 -10.76 -2.00
CA VAL A 2 -10.16 -9.64 -2.12
C VAL A 2 -9.62 -8.54 -1.22
N ASP A 3 -9.28 -7.41 -1.84
CA ASP A 3 -8.78 -6.24 -1.12
C ASP A 3 -9.94 -5.27 -0.86
N VAL A 4 -10.08 -4.84 0.39
CA VAL A 4 -11.18 -3.95 0.81
C VAL A 4 -10.73 -2.99 1.90
N ASP A 5 -11.34 -1.80 1.85
CA ASP A 5 -11.10 -0.71 2.77
C ASP A 5 -11.26 -1.10 4.25
N MET A 6 -10.28 -0.71 5.08
CA MET A 6 -10.25 -0.94 6.53
C MET A 6 -11.50 -0.46 7.24
N PHE A 7 -11.92 0.79 7.00
CA PHE A 7 -12.95 1.47 7.80
C PHE A 7 -14.36 1.27 7.23
N GLY A 8 -14.48 1.17 5.91
CA GLY A 8 -15.73 0.99 5.17
C GLY A 8 -16.27 -0.44 5.19
N THR A 9 -15.44 -1.42 5.56
CA THR A 9 -15.85 -2.83 5.59
C THR A 9 -16.13 -3.29 7.03
N SER A 10 -17.36 -3.72 7.28
CA SER A 10 -17.73 -4.31 8.59
C SER A 10 -17.13 -5.70 8.81
N GLU A 11 -16.91 -6.06 10.07
CA GLU A 11 -16.47 -7.40 10.49
C GLU A 11 -17.37 -8.53 9.91
N ASN A 12 -18.69 -8.31 9.86
CA ASN A 12 -19.62 -9.28 9.26
C ASN A 12 -19.41 -9.47 7.76
N ASN A 13 -19.09 -8.40 7.02
CA ASN A 13 -18.79 -8.50 5.59
C ASN A 13 -17.45 -9.22 5.37
N ILE A 14 -16.43 -8.91 6.17
CA ILE A 14 -15.13 -9.60 6.15
C ILE A 14 -15.34 -11.09 6.44
N LYS A 15 -16.08 -11.42 7.49
CA LYS A 15 -16.43 -12.81 7.83
C LYS A 15 -17.15 -13.51 6.68
N THR A 16 -18.09 -12.83 6.02
CA THR A 16 -18.81 -13.40 4.87
C THR A 16 -17.86 -13.75 3.72
N LEU A 17 -16.89 -12.87 3.42
CA LEU A 17 -15.88 -13.13 2.40
C LEU A 17 -14.96 -14.30 2.80
N VAL A 18 -14.53 -14.34 4.06
CA VAL A 18 -13.70 -15.44 4.60
C VAL A 18 -14.45 -16.78 4.56
N ASP A 19 -15.71 -16.82 5.00
CA ASP A 19 -16.56 -18.02 4.97
C ASP A 19 -16.81 -18.52 3.53
N ALA A 20 -16.78 -17.60 2.55
CA ALA A 20 -16.84 -17.93 1.12
C ALA A 20 -15.49 -18.44 0.54
N GLY A 21 -14.45 -18.53 1.36
CA GLY A 21 -13.13 -19.05 0.98
C GLY A 21 -12.19 -18.00 0.38
N HIS A 22 -12.49 -16.71 0.51
CA HIS A 22 -11.59 -15.66 0.07
C HIS A 22 -10.50 -15.36 1.09
N TYR A 23 -9.30 -15.08 0.59
CA TYR A 23 -8.25 -14.41 1.36
C TYR A 23 -8.53 -12.90 1.35
N VAL A 24 -8.87 -12.33 2.51
CA VAL A 24 -9.32 -10.93 2.61
C VAL A 24 -8.16 -10.06 3.10
N VAL A 25 -7.84 -9.04 2.33
CA VAL A 25 -6.79 -8.05 2.60
C VAL A 25 -7.42 -6.72 2.99
N CYS A 26 -6.77 -6.03 3.92
CA CYS A 26 -7.15 -4.72 4.41
C CYS A 26 -6.34 -3.65 3.69
N TYR A 27 -6.99 -2.86 2.84
CA TYR A 27 -6.45 -1.60 2.39
C TYR A 27 -6.28 -0.67 3.59
N ILE A 28 -5.05 -0.19 3.81
CA ILE A 28 -4.72 0.73 4.88
C ILE A 28 -3.70 1.77 4.39
N ASP A 29 -4.09 3.04 4.48
CA ASP A 29 -3.17 4.16 4.33
C ASP A 29 -2.29 4.28 5.58
N LEU A 30 -0.97 4.30 5.38
CA LEU A 30 0.03 4.43 6.45
C LEU A 30 0.93 5.65 6.30
N GLY A 31 0.76 6.43 5.24
CA GLY A 31 1.60 7.59 4.94
C GLY A 31 0.87 8.92 4.95
N THR A 32 -0.46 8.91 4.88
CA THR A 32 -1.26 10.13 4.87
C THR A 32 -2.39 10.13 5.90
N ALA A 33 -2.94 11.32 6.15
CA ALA A 33 -4.11 11.58 6.96
C ALA A 33 -5.26 11.99 6.03
N GLU A 34 -6.19 11.08 5.84
CA GLU A 34 -7.41 11.23 5.04
C GLU A 34 -8.54 11.89 5.86
N ASP A 35 -9.09 13.02 5.41
CA ASP A 35 -10.03 13.85 6.20
C ASP A 35 -11.40 13.20 6.48
N TRP A 36 -11.72 12.14 5.74
CA TRP A 36 -12.93 11.34 5.90
C TRP A 36 -12.78 10.17 6.88
N ARG A 37 -11.58 9.95 7.44
CA ARG A 37 -11.34 8.85 8.38
C ARG A 37 -11.65 9.24 9.83
N PRO A 38 -12.13 8.29 10.65
CA PRO A 38 -12.55 8.57 12.03
C PRO A 38 -11.39 9.01 12.94
N ASP A 39 -10.14 8.74 12.57
CA ASP A 39 -8.92 9.09 13.32
C ASP A 39 -8.16 10.28 12.72
N TYR A 40 -8.71 10.97 11.72
CA TYR A 40 -8.09 12.14 11.09
C TYR A 40 -7.64 13.21 12.09
N ASP A 41 -8.50 13.58 13.04
CA ASP A 41 -8.19 14.60 14.07
C ASP A 41 -6.98 14.21 14.93
N GLN A 42 -6.66 12.92 15.03
CA GLN A 42 -5.47 12.42 15.71
C GLN A 42 -4.24 12.54 14.81
N LEU A 43 -4.36 12.15 13.54
CA LEU A 43 -3.28 12.11 12.56
C LEU A 43 -2.85 13.48 12.05
N VAL A 44 -3.79 14.39 11.78
CA VAL A 44 -3.51 15.70 11.16
C VAL A 44 -2.53 16.56 11.97
N LYS A 45 -2.37 16.27 13.27
CA LYS A 45 -1.40 16.92 14.15
C LYS A 45 0.05 16.62 13.78
N TYR A 46 0.30 15.55 13.03
CA TYR A 46 1.61 15.09 12.59
C TYR A 46 1.85 15.36 11.10
N CYS A 47 0.92 16.05 10.43
CA CYS A 47 1.09 16.50 9.07
C CYS A 47 1.80 17.85 9.03
N PRO A 48 2.70 18.09 8.05
CA PRO A 48 3.21 19.43 7.79
C PRO A 48 2.08 20.43 7.50
N GLU A 49 2.27 21.70 7.91
CA GLU A 49 1.25 22.74 7.75
C GLU A 49 0.90 23.02 6.28
N ASP A 50 1.89 22.89 5.39
CA ASP A 50 1.83 23.19 3.94
C ASP A 50 1.67 21.92 3.07
N SER A 51 0.83 20.96 3.47
CA SER A 51 0.54 19.78 2.64
C SER A 51 0.09 20.17 1.23
N ALA A 52 0.62 19.45 0.22
CA ALA A 52 0.27 19.66 -1.18
C ALA A 52 -1.18 19.26 -1.53
N TYR A 53 -1.80 18.43 -0.69
CA TYR A 53 -3.14 17.87 -0.87
C TYR A 53 -3.99 18.18 0.38
N SER A 54 -5.20 18.69 0.17
CA SER A 54 -6.00 19.28 1.27
C SER A 54 -6.82 18.27 2.06
N ASP A 55 -7.28 17.24 1.37
CA ASP A 55 -8.18 16.17 1.81
C ASP A 55 -7.41 14.90 2.23
N GLU A 56 -6.17 14.76 1.79
CA GLU A 56 -5.25 13.67 2.15
C GLU A 56 -3.87 14.26 2.41
N ARG A 57 -3.34 14.19 3.64
CA ARG A 57 -2.13 14.92 4.03
C ARG A 57 -0.98 14.00 4.40
N TRP A 58 0.18 14.17 3.80
CA TRP A 58 1.39 13.45 4.21
C TRP A 58 1.67 13.58 5.72
N LEU A 59 2.04 12.46 6.33
CA LEU A 59 2.55 12.39 7.70
C LEU A 59 4.05 12.67 7.71
N ASP A 60 4.54 13.39 8.72
CA ASP A 60 5.98 13.62 8.87
C ASP A 60 6.71 12.36 9.36
N ILE A 61 7.13 11.53 8.40
CA ILE A 61 7.86 10.29 8.64
C ILE A 61 9.22 10.51 9.33
N THR A 62 9.72 11.72 9.53
CA THR A 62 11.02 11.93 10.20
C THR A 62 10.95 11.72 11.71
N GLN A 63 9.74 11.78 12.30
CA GLN A 63 9.53 11.68 13.76
C GLN A 63 8.78 10.42 14.20
N TRP A 64 7.92 9.84 13.34
CA TRP A 64 7.04 8.70 13.65
C TRP A 64 6.17 8.86 14.90
N GLU A 65 5.90 10.07 15.36
CA GLU A 65 5.08 10.28 16.57
C GLU A 65 3.65 9.73 16.43
N PHE A 66 3.20 9.50 15.19
CA PHE A 66 1.92 8.88 14.83
C PHE A 66 1.94 7.35 14.79
N ALA A 67 3.11 6.69 14.89
CA ALA A 67 3.20 5.22 14.79
C ALA A 67 2.26 4.46 15.74
N PRO A 68 1.97 4.91 16.99
CA PRO A 68 0.97 4.26 17.83
C PRO A 68 -0.45 4.23 17.22
N ILE A 69 -0.82 5.24 16.42
CA ILE A 69 -2.12 5.26 15.73
C ILE A 69 -2.13 4.19 14.63
N MET A 70 -1.00 3.98 13.95
CA MET A 70 -0.86 2.93 12.95
C MET A 70 -0.87 1.53 13.58
N ASP A 71 -0.22 1.36 14.74
CA ASP A 71 -0.33 0.14 15.55
C ASP A 71 -1.79 -0.18 15.88
N ASP A 72 -2.58 0.82 16.29
CA ASP A 72 -4.01 0.66 16.57
C ASP A 72 -4.78 0.24 15.30
N ARG A 73 -4.46 0.84 14.14
CA ARG A 73 -5.06 0.42 12.86
C ARG A 73 -4.74 -1.03 12.50
N LEU A 74 -3.48 -1.45 12.67
CA LEU A 74 -3.07 -2.85 12.42
C LEU A 74 -3.76 -3.83 13.38
N GLN A 75 -3.91 -3.45 14.66
CA GLN A 75 -4.64 -4.26 15.63
C GLN A 75 -6.13 -4.35 15.28
N GLU A 76 -6.76 -3.25 14.86
CA GLU A 76 -8.16 -3.27 14.43
C GLU A 76 -8.36 -4.16 13.18
N ALA A 77 -7.43 -4.11 12.22
CA ALA A 77 -7.45 -5.02 11.07
C ALA A 77 -7.39 -6.50 11.51
N LYS A 78 -6.52 -6.80 12.49
CA LYS A 78 -6.45 -8.14 13.08
C LYS A 78 -7.77 -8.55 13.72
N ASP A 79 -8.36 -7.67 14.54
CA ASP A 79 -9.58 -7.94 15.29
C ASP A 79 -10.79 -8.13 14.37
N LYS A 80 -10.84 -7.40 13.26
CA LYS A 80 -11.85 -7.56 12.19
C LYS A 80 -11.71 -8.86 11.39
N GLY A 81 -10.59 -9.57 11.52
CA GLY A 81 -10.36 -10.86 10.88
C GLY A 81 -9.73 -10.79 9.49
N TYR A 82 -9.08 -9.67 9.14
CA TYR A 82 -8.27 -9.60 7.93
C TYR A 82 -7.10 -10.59 7.99
N MET A 83 -6.69 -11.08 6.82
CA MET A 83 -5.61 -12.06 6.68
C MET A 83 -4.30 -11.43 6.21
N GLY A 84 -4.39 -10.29 5.52
CA GLY A 84 -3.25 -9.49 5.09
C GLY A 84 -3.60 -8.01 5.04
N LEU A 85 -2.58 -7.19 4.79
CA LEU A 85 -2.65 -5.73 4.76
C LEU A 85 -2.04 -5.23 3.45
N GLU A 86 -2.69 -4.30 2.77
CA GLU A 86 -2.15 -3.53 1.65
C GLU A 86 -1.72 -2.17 2.20
N TYR A 87 -0.41 -1.92 2.24
CA TYR A 87 0.12 -0.67 2.77
C TYR A 87 0.14 0.39 1.67
N ASP A 88 -0.74 1.39 1.77
CA ASP A 88 -0.80 2.51 0.82
C ASP A 88 -0.06 3.75 1.33
N ASN A 89 0.28 4.64 0.39
CA ASN A 89 1.04 5.88 0.59
C ASN A 89 2.37 5.65 1.32
N ILE A 90 3.03 4.53 1.04
CA ILE A 90 4.32 4.15 1.66
C ILE A 90 5.54 4.60 0.84
N ASP A 91 5.37 5.66 0.06
CA ASP A 91 6.39 6.19 -0.86
C ASP A 91 6.61 7.70 -0.68
N CYS A 92 6.29 8.25 0.50
CA CYS A 92 6.55 9.64 0.90
C CYS A 92 7.97 10.11 0.52
N GLU A 93 8.98 9.25 0.67
CA GLU A 93 10.37 9.55 0.29
C GLU A 93 10.50 10.02 -1.17
N SER A 94 9.76 9.41 -2.10
CA SER A 94 9.78 9.73 -3.53
C SER A 94 9.21 11.13 -3.82
N TYR A 95 8.41 11.69 -2.91
CA TYR A 95 7.83 13.03 -2.99
C TYR A 95 8.72 14.10 -2.36
N GLY A 96 9.74 13.74 -1.58
CA GLY A 96 10.71 14.69 -1.01
C GLY A 96 10.05 15.84 -0.25
N ALA A 97 10.38 17.07 -0.66
CA ALA A 97 9.84 18.30 -0.06
C ALA A 97 8.32 18.46 -0.18
N ASN A 98 7.66 17.73 -1.08
CA ASN A 98 6.20 17.71 -1.19
C ASN A 98 5.55 16.80 -0.13
N CYS A 99 6.28 15.82 0.39
CA CYS A 99 5.85 15.05 1.56
C CYS A 99 6.23 15.78 2.85
N VAL A 100 7.53 16.04 3.05
CA VAL A 100 8.05 16.74 4.25
C VAL A 100 8.80 18.00 3.83
N PRO A 101 8.24 19.20 4.03
CA PRO A 101 8.86 20.46 3.62
C PRO A 101 10.28 20.63 4.13
N GLY A 102 11.20 20.94 3.20
CA GLY A 102 12.63 21.12 3.49
C GLY A 102 13.48 19.86 3.44
N GLU A 103 12.85 18.68 3.32
CA GLU A 103 13.55 17.41 3.14
C GLU A 103 13.76 17.06 1.66
N SER A 104 14.77 16.23 1.41
CA SER A 104 15.08 15.68 0.09
C SER A 104 14.71 14.19 0.05
N ILE A 105 14.53 13.65 -1.15
CA ILE A 105 14.34 12.20 -1.37
C ILE A 105 15.40 11.40 -0.59
N SER A 106 16.68 11.76 -0.75
CA SER A 106 17.78 11.07 -0.08
C SER A 106 17.78 11.16 1.44
N SER A 107 17.25 12.25 2.02
CA SER A 107 17.20 12.41 3.47
C SER A 107 15.98 11.71 4.09
N LEU A 108 14.87 11.58 3.35
CA LEU A 108 13.68 10.85 3.76
C LEU A 108 13.83 9.32 3.68
N LYS A 109 14.56 8.82 2.68
CA LYS A 109 14.68 7.38 2.40
C LYS A 109 15.02 6.51 3.63
N PRO A 110 15.99 6.87 4.51
CA PRO A 110 16.27 6.08 5.72
C PRO A 110 15.12 6.05 6.73
N TYR A 111 14.34 7.14 6.83
CA TYR A 111 13.17 7.20 7.70
C TYR A 111 12.05 6.31 7.15
N GLU A 112 11.78 6.36 5.85
CA GLU A 112 10.79 5.49 5.20
C GLU A 112 11.15 4.00 5.37
N ILE A 113 12.41 3.64 5.08
CA ILE A 113 12.90 2.26 5.24
C ILE A 113 12.66 1.74 6.66
N ALA A 114 13.03 2.53 7.67
CA ALA A 114 12.92 2.09 9.03
C ALA A 114 11.45 2.02 9.49
N TYR A 115 10.58 2.91 8.98
CA TYR A 115 9.15 2.95 9.29
C TYR A 115 8.44 1.72 8.74
N LEU A 116 8.66 1.44 7.46
CA LEU A 116 8.06 0.30 6.77
C LEU A 116 8.60 -1.04 7.30
N THR A 117 9.87 -1.09 7.69
CA THR A 117 10.42 -2.27 8.36
C THR A 117 9.71 -2.52 9.69
N TYR A 118 9.50 -1.47 10.49
CA TYR A 118 8.77 -1.56 11.76
C TYR A 118 7.33 -2.05 11.56
N LEU A 119 6.60 -1.48 10.59
CA LEU A 119 5.22 -1.87 10.30
C LEU A 119 5.10 -3.29 9.74
N ALA A 120 6.04 -3.73 8.90
CA ALA A 120 6.07 -5.09 8.39
C ALA A 120 6.29 -6.10 9.53
N ASP A 121 7.27 -5.85 10.41
CA ASP A 121 7.53 -6.72 11.57
C ASP A 121 6.29 -6.77 12.50
N LYS A 122 5.58 -5.64 12.70
CA LYS A 122 4.34 -5.58 13.50
C LYS A 122 3.19 -6.41 12.93
N ALA A 123 2.95 -6.32 11.62
CA ALA A 123 1.94 -7.13 10.96
C ALA A 123 2.24 -8.62 11.03
N HIS A 124 3.52 -9.00 10.88
CA HIS A 124 3.96 -10.38 11.04
C HIS A 124 3.78 -10.89 12.47
N ASP A 125 4.03 -10.07 13.49
CA ASP A 125 3.73 -10.38 14.90
C ASP A 125 2.23 -10.61 15.15
N LEU A 126 1.36 -9.92 14.41
CA LEU A 126 -0.09 -10.13 14.41
C LEU A 126 -0.53 -11.33 13.54
N GLY A 127 0.42 -11.97 12.83
CA GLY A 127 0.17 -13.11 11.96
C GLY A 127 -0.61 -12.77 10.70
N MET A 128 -0.45 -11.54 10.17
CA MET A 128 -1.02 -11.09 8.90
C MET A 128 0.09 -10.97 7.85
N SER A 129 -0.24 -11.22 6.58
CA SER A 129 0.69 -10.91 5.48
C SER A 129 0.70 -9.41 5.15
N VAL A 130 1.74 -8.92 4.49
CA VAL A 130 1.86 -7.51 4.11
C VAL A 130 2.19 -7.35 2.63
N GLY A 131 1.44 -6.49 1.96
CA GLY A 131 1.63 -6.05 0.59
C GLY A 131 2.29 -4.68 0.51
N MET A 132 3.30 -4.57 -0.36
CA MET A 132 3.94 -3.29 -0.70
C MET A 132 3.20 -2.65 -1.87
N LYS A 133 2.54 -1.50 -1.66
CA LYS A 133 1.97 -0.70 -2.75
C LYS A 133 3.02 0.23 -3.33
N ASN A 134 3.17 0.21 -4.65
CA ASN A 134 4.07 1.10 -5.40
C ASN A 134 5.50 1.06 -4.83
N ALA A 135 5.95 2.14 -4.17
CA ALA A 135 7.22 2.25 -3.43
C ALA A 135 8.43 1.59 -4.12
N VAL A 136 8.48 1.74 -5.44
CA VAL A 136 9.34 0.96 -6.34
C VAL A 136 10.82 1.12 -6.00
N ASP A 137 11.21 2.34 -5.61
CA ASP A 137 12.58 2.71 -5.23
C ASP A 137 13.08 2.03 -3.94
N LEU A 138 12.19 1.35 -3.19
CA LEU A 138 12.50 0.65 -1.95
C LEU A 138 12.53 -0.87 -2.10
N ILE A 139 12.02 -1.42 -3.21
CA ILE A 139 11.89 -2.87 -3.44
C ILE A 139 13.21 -3.61 -3.20
N THR A 140 14.32 -3.10 -3.73
CA THR A 140 15.63 -3.75 -3.61
C THR A 140 16.22 -3.68 -2.20
N THR A 141 15.71 -2.78 -1.35
CA THR A 141 16.23 -2.54 0.00
C THR A 141 15.41 -3.25 1.08
N ILE A 142 14.08 -3.25 0.96
CA ILE A 142 13.17 -3.80 1.97
C ILE A 142 12.08 -4.71 1.40
N GLY A 143 12.04 -5.00 0.10
CA GLY A 143 11.02 -5.89 -0.49
C GLY A 143 11.09 -7.34 0.06
N ASP A 144 12.19 -7.73 0.71
CA ASP A 144 12.28 -9.00 1.42
C ASP A 144 11.40 -9.04 2.69
N LYS A 145 11.08 -7.88 3.28
CA LYS A 145 10.18 -7.72 4.44
C LYS A 145 8.70 -7.84 4.13
N PHE A 146 8.30 -7.71 2.86
CA PHE A 146 6.90 -7.79 2.42
C PHE A 146 6.58 -9.16 1.83
N ASP A 147 5.35 -9.64 1.92
CA ASP A 147 4.95 -10.98 1.45
C ASP A 147 4.53 -10.99 -0.02
N TRP A 148 4.10 -9.84 -0.54
CA TRP A 148 3.66 -9.62 -1.91
C TRP A 148 3.74 -8.12 -2.24
N ALA A 149 3.50 -7.77 -3.50
CA ALA A 149 3.46 -6.39 -3.95
C ALA A 149 2.20 -6.12 -4.78
N ILE A 150 1.76 -4.87 -4.78
CA ILE A 150 0.75 -4.34 -5.68
C ILE A 150 1.27 -3.04 -6.29
N ASN A 151 0.99 -2.83 -7.55
CA ASN A 151 1.37 -1.60 -8.24
C ASN A 151 0.21 -1.05 -9.05
N GLU A 152 0.12 0.27 -9.05
CA GLU A 152 -0.73 1.04 -9.94
C GLU A 152 0.09 1.57 -11.12
N SER A 153 -0.34 1.21 -12.33
CA SER A 153 0.14 1.74 -13.60
C SER A 153 1.58 1.37 -13.98
N CYS A 154 2.10 0.21 -13.55
CA CYS A 154 3.48 -0.18 -13.87
C CYS A 154 3.71 -0.30 -15.38
N ALA A 155 2.70 -0.69 -16.15
CA ALA A 155 2.82 -0.83 -17.60
C ALA A 155 2.88 0.56 -18.24
N ALA A 156 2.04 1.50 -17.78
CA ALA A 156 2.05 2.89 -18.23
C ALA A 156 3.39 3.58 -17.93
N TYR A 157 3.99 3.32 -16.77
CA TYR A 157 5.28 3.90 -16.36
C TYR A 157 6.50 3.06 -16.78
N ASN A 158 6.29 1.92 -17.43
CA ASN A 158 7.35 0.97 -17.82
C ASN A 158 8.26 0.58 -16.64
N GLU A 159 7.64 0.27 -15.50
CA GLU A 159 8.31 -0.07 -14.24
C GLU A 159 7.98 -1.49 -13.75
N CYS A 160 7.15 -2.26 -14.45
CA CYS A 160 6.78 -3.63 -14.04
C CYS A 160 7.99 -4.54 -13.80
N GLY A 161 9.06 -4.35 -14.57
CA GLY A 161 10.31 -5.11 -14.43
C GLY A 161 11.03 -4.88 -13.09
N LEU A 162 10.76 -3.78 -12.39
CA LEU A 162 11.36 -3.46 -11.09
C LEU A 162 10.83 -4.35 -9.96
N TYR A 163 9.71 -5.05 -10.17
CA TYR A 163 9.16 -6.05 -9.25
C TYR A 163 9.79 -7.45 -9.39
N GLU A 164 10.80 -7.62 -10.24
CA GLU A 164 11.53 -8.88 -10.39
C GLU A 164 12.05 -9.48 -9.06
N PRO A 165 12.54 -8.71 -8.06
CA PRO A 165 12.94 -9.26 -6.77
C PRO A 165 11.84 -10.00 -6.02
N PHE A 166 10.58 -9.54 -6.09
CA PHE A 166 9.44 -10.26 -5.50
C PHE A 166 9.23 -11.60 -6.21
N LYS A 167 9.24 -11.59 -7.54
CA LYS A 167 9.03 -12.80 -8.34
C LYS A 167 10.13 -13.84 -8.14
N GLN A 168 11.40 -13.42 -8.09
CA GLN A 168 12.52 -14.31 -7.79
C GLN A 168 12.43 -14.94 -6.40
N ALA A 169 11.83 -14.23 -5.44
CA ALA A 169 11.51 -14.74 -4.12
C ALA A 169 10.22 -15.57 -4.06
N ASN A 170 9.58 -15.86 -5.21
CA ASN A 170 8.30 -16.56 -5.33
C ASN A 170 7.16 -15.86 -4.55
N LYS A 171 7.19 -14.52 -4.52
CA LYS A 171 6.16 -13.65 -3.97
C LYS A 171 5.25 -13.15 -5.09
N ALA A 172 3.96 -12.98 -4.76
CA ALA A 172 2.98 -12.49 -5.74
C ALA A 172 3.21 -11.00 -6.04
N VAL A 173 2.91 -10.62 -7.29
CA VAL A 173 2.87 -9.22 -7.74
C VAL A 173 1.52 -9.00 -8.41
N PHE A 174 0.76 -8.04 -7.90
CA PHE A 174 -0.51 -7.61 -8.45
C PHE A 174 -0.35 -6.28 -9.19
N GLY A 175 -1.06 -6.11 -10.30
CA GLY A 175 -1.04 -4.88 -11.09
C GLY A 175 -2.44 -4.33 -11.31
N VAL A 176 -2.56 -3.01 -11.31
CA VAL A 176 -3.79 -2.27 -11.61
C VAL A 176 -3.45 -1.23 -12.66
N GLU A 177 -4.15 -1.22 -13.80
CA GLU A 177 -4.01 -0.19 -14.83
C GLU A 177 -5.32 0.61 -14.93
N TYR A 178 -5.23 1.94 -15.01
CA TYR A 178 -6.40 2.81 -15.17
C TYR A 178 -6.70 3.13 -16.64
N ASP A 179 -7.80 3.84 -16.89
CA ASP A 179 -8.29 4.17 -18.24
C ASP A 179 -7.25 4.87 -19.15
N ASP A 180 -6.28 5.58 -18.57
CA ASP A 180 -5.18 6.24 -19.27
C ASP A 180 -3.94 5.35 -19.48
N GLY A 181 -3.94 4.15 -18.93
CA GLY A 181 -2.88 3.14 -18.99
C GLY A 181 -2.99 2.17 -20.17
N SER A 182 -2.14 1.15 -20.16
CA SER A 182 -2.15 0.10 -21.18
C SER A 182 -3.30 -0.88 -20.95
N LYS A 183 -4.07 -1.13 -22.00
CA LYS A 183 -5.13 -2.18 -22.00
C LYS A 183 -4.62 -3.55 -22.48
N ASP A 184 -3.38 -3.58 -22.97
CA ASP A 184 -2.67 -4.82 -23.30
C ASP A 184 -1.76 -5.16 -22.12
N CYS A 185 -2.16 -6.17 -21.34
CA CYS A 185 -1.39 -6.68 -20.21
C CYS A 185 -0.60 -7.96 -20.57
N SER A 186 -0.48 -8.29 -21.86
CA SER A 186 0.02 -9.61 -22.28
C SER A 186 1.52 -9.78 -22.04
N SER A 187 2.29 -8.71 -21.84
CA SER A 187 3.68 -8.77 -21.38
C SER A 187 3.75 -9.07 -19.89
N GLU A 188 2.97 -8.36 -19.08
CA GLU A 188 3.01 -8.38 -17.62
C GLU A 188 2.53 -9.73 -17.10
N GLN A 189 1.51 -10.30 -17.74
CA GLN A 189 1.08 -11.68 -17.47
C GLN A 189 2.17 -12.72 -17.76
N LYS A 190 2.90 -12.57 -18.87
CA LYS A 190 4.04 -13.47 -19.18
C LYS A 190 5.14 -13.33 -18.13
N ASP A 191 5.27 -12.13 -17.58
CA ASP A 191 6.21 -11.82 -16.52
C ASP A 191 5.72 -12.23 -15.14
N GLY A 192 4.55 -12.86 -15.02
CA GLY A 192 4.01 -13.45 -13.78
C GLY A 192 3.22 -12.47 -12.90
N ILE A 193 2.83 -11.31 -13.43
CA ILE A 193 2.04 -10.31 -12.72
C ILE A 193 0.54 -10.62 -12.93
N VAL A 194 -0.22 -10.65 -11.83
CA VAL A 194 -1.68 -10.79 -11.88
C VAL A 194 -2.29 -9.40 -12.01
N MET A 195 -2.85 -9.08 -13.17
CA MET A 195 -3.24 -7.71 -13.50
C MET A 195 -4.73 -7.54 -13.78
N LYS A 196 -5.27 -6.39 -13.38
CA LYS A 196 -6.56 -5.85 -13.81
C LYS A 196 -6.35 -4.52 -14.51
N TYR A 197 -7.25 -4.18 -15.43
CA TYR A 197 -7.30 -2.87 -16.06
C TYR A 197 -8.72 -2.31 -16.03
N GLU A 198 -8.83 -0.99 -15.99
CA GLU A 198 -10.07 -0.25 -16.15
C GLU A 198 -10.29 0.08 -17.63
N GLU A 199 -11.53 -0.09 -18.09
CA GLU A 199 -11.98 0.41 -19.38
C GLU A 199 -13.42 0.93 -19.27
N ASN A 200 -13.61 2.24 -19.46
CA ASN A 200 -14.92 2.89 -19.40
C ASN A 200 -15.66 2.62 -18.06
N GLU A 201 -14.98 2.85 -16.93
CA GLU A 201 -15.51 2.61 -15.58
C GLU A 201 -15.80 1.13 -15.26
N GLU A 202 -15.37 0.19 -16.11
CA GLU A 202 -15.48 -1.25 -15.88
C GLU A 202 -14.11 -1.88 -15.61
N TRP A 203 -14.04 -2.76 -14.61
CA TRP A 203 -12.82 -3.49 -14.26
C TRP A 203 -12.76 -4.83 -14.98
N HIS A 204 -11.68 -5.05 -15.71
CA HIS A 204 -11.42 -6.25 -16.47
C HIS A 204 -10.22 -7.02 -15.88
N ASN A 205 -10.33 -8.33 -15.81
CA ASN A 205 -9.14 -9.16 -15.58
C ASN A 205 -8.37 -9.21 -16.90
N CYS A 206 -7.06 -9.00 -16.84
CA CYS A 206 -6.21 -9.36 -17.95
C CYS A 206 -6.37 -10.88 -18.14
N SER A 207 -6.91 -11.29 -19.29
CA SER A 207 -7.28 -12.69 -19.59
C SER A 207 -6.06 -13.46 -20.10
N ASN A 208 -5.94 -14.74 -19.75
CA ASN A 208 -5.04 -15.69 -20.42
C ASN A 208 -5.65 -16.20 -21.73
#